data_AF-A0A973B3W1-F1
#
_entry.id   AF-A0A973B3W1-F1
#
_cell.length_a   1.000
_cell.length_b   1.000
_cell.length_c   1.000
_cell.angle_alpha   90.00
_cell.angle_beta   90.00
_cell.angle_gamma   90.00
#
_symmetry.space_group_name_H-M   'P 1'
#
loop_
_entity.id
_entity.type
_entity.pdbx_description
1 polymer ?
#
loop_
_entity_poly.entity_id
_entity_poly.type
_entity_poly.pdbx_seq_one_letter_code
_entity_poly.pdbx_strand_id
1 'polypeptide(L)'
;MGRPGLLVQRFDRVTALGGGTVSLAVEDGAQVLGIYPADKYAVSAETVVGRLCDLCASRAVALRDLYRQLVFAWLTGNGDVHAKNLSILKSEGEWRVSPAYDLPSTLPYRDTTMALSMLDKKSGFSRRKLLEFAGAIGLPQKIASRVLDEVLIATAPVLDWPASRPYRPDICRDVLRSLRQRRRLVTASPGSA
;
A
#
# COMPACT_ATOMS: atom_id res chain seq x y z
N MET A 1 -30.84 15.60 9.45
CA MET A 1 -29.56 15.76 8.71
C MET A 1 -28.95 14.37 8.49
N GLY A 2 -28.48 14.06 7.29
CA GLY A 2 -27.82 12.78 6.99
C GLY A 2 -26.38 12.74 7.49
N ARG A 3 -25.87 11.55 7.80
CA ARG A 3 -24.44 11.34 8.11
C ARG A 3 -23.68 11.07 6.80
N PRO A 4 -22.51 11.69 6.56
CA PRO A 4 -21.69 11.36 5.40
C PRO A 4 -21.19 9.91 5.51
N GLY A 5 -21.05 9.25 4.36
CA GLY A 5 -20.56 7.87 4.27
C GLY A 5 -19.76 7.65 2.99
N LEU A 6 -18.87 6.64 3.02
CA LEU A 6 -18.09 6.21 1.86
C LEU A 6 -18.66 4.89 1.35
N LEU A 7 -19.23 4.90 0.14
CA LEU A 7 -19.68 3.69 -0.53
C LEU A 7 -18.52 3.10 -1.34
N VAL A 8 -18.16 1.85 -1.05
CA VAL A 8 -17.09 1.13 -1.73
C VAL A 8 -17.67 -0.09 -2.44
N GLN A 9 -17.41 -0.21 -3.74
CA GLN A 9 -17.76 -1.40 -4.50
C GLN A 9 -16.81 -2.54 -4.12
N ARG A 10 -17.38 -3.70 -3.76
CA ARG A 10 -16.61 -4.91 -3.43
C ARG A 10 -15.99 -5.51 -4.67
N PHE A 11 -14.67 -5.74 -4.64
CA PHE A 11 -13.94 -6.37 -5.75
C PHE A 11 -14.12 -7.90 -5.81
N ASP A 12 -14.59 -8.52 -4.74
CA ASP A 12 -14.83 -9.96 -4.63
C ASP A 12 -16.28 -10.34 -4.99
N ARG A 13 -17.02 -9.43 -5.61
CA ARG A 13 -18.38 -9.62 -6.11
C ARG A 13 -18.43 -9.23 -7.57
N VAL A 14 -18.62 -10.21 -8.45
CA VAL A 14 -18.63 -10.01 -9.91
C VAL A 14 -19.98 -10.40 -10.50
N THR A 15 -20.43 -9.65 -11.51
CA THR A 15 -21.68 -9.95 -12.22
C THR A 15 -21.44 -11.09 -13.20
N ALA A 16 -22.18 -12.18 -13.05
CA ALA A 16 -22.21 -13.28 -14.01
C ALA A 16 -22.92 -12.86 -15.30
N LEU A 17 -22.61 -13.55 -16.40
CA LEU A 17 -23.24 -13.34 -17.71
C LEU A 17 -24.78 -13.42 -17.69
N GLY A 18 -25.36 -14.13 -16.72
CA GLY A 18 -26.81 -14.23 -16.51
C GLY A 18 -27.42 -13.22 -15.53
N GLY A 19 -26.67 -12.19 -15.11
CA GLY A 19 -27.16 -11.12 -14.21
C GLY A 19 -27.10 -11.43 -12.71
N GLY A 20 -26.66 -12.63 -12.31
CA GLY A 20 -26.42 -12.99 -10.91
C GLY A 20 -25.08 -12.49 -10.36
N THR A 21 -24.89 -12.46 -9.05
CA THR A 21 -23.61 -12.12 -8.42
C THR A 21 -22.84 -13.38 -8.02
N VAL A 22 -21.58 -13.47 -8.45
CA VAL A 22 -20.63 -14.51 -8.04
C VAL A 22 -19.68 -13.95 -7.00
N SER A 23 -19.43 -14.73 -5.95
CA SER A 23 -18.44 -14.40 -4.93
C SER A 23 -17.09 -15.04 -5.26
N LEU A 24 -16.03 -14.24 -5.24
CA LEU A 24 -14.67 -14.71 -5.41
C LEU A 24 -14.02 -14.93 -4.04
N ALA A 25 -13.13 -15.92 -3.94
CA ALA A 25 -12.39 -16.18 -2.70
C ALA A 25 -11.30 -15.12 -2.50
N VAL A 26 -11.16 -14.61 -1.28
CA VAL A 26 -10.15 -13.62 -0.89
C VAL A 26 -9.51 -14.06 0.41
N GLU A 27 -8.18 -13.99 0.47
CA GLU A 27 -7.41 -14.24 1.69
C GLU A 27 -6.49 -13.05 1.95
N ASP A 28 -6.55 -12.53 3.18
CA ASP A 28 -5.65 -11.47 3.63
C ASP A 28 -4.32 -12.02 4.18
N GLY A 29 -3.33 -11.15 4.32
CA GLY A 29 -2.00 -11.53 4.79
C GLY A 29 -1.99 -12.18 6.17
N ALA A 30 -2.91 -11.82 7.08
CA ALA A 30 -2.99 -12.46 8.39
C ALA A 30 -3.52 -13.89 8.27
N GLN A 31 -4.55 -14.11 7.43
CA GLN A 31 -5.08 -15.46 7.15
C GLN A 31 -4.01 -16.36 6.51
N VAL A 32 -3.31 -15.86 5.49
CA VAL A 32 -2.26 -16.61 4.80
C VAL A 32 -1.08 -16.95 5.72
N LEU A 33 -0.78 -16.08 6.69
CA LEU A 33 0.24 -16.33 7.70
C LEU A 33 -0.22 -17.25 8.83
N GLY A 34 -1.52 -17.46 9.01
CA GLY A 34 -2.08 -18.21 10.13
C GLY A 34 -1.92 -17.51 11.48
N ILE A 35 -1.88 -16.18 11.50
CA ILE A 35 -1.76 -15.39 12.73
C ILE A 35 -3.12 -14.86 13.18
N TYR A 36 -3.27 -14.57 14.48
CA TYR A 36 -4.51 -14.00 14.98
C TYR A 36 -4.72 -12.57 14.45
N PRO A 37 -5.98 -12.13 14.26
CA PRO A 37 -6.28 -10.77 13.80
C PRO A 37 -5.66 -9.66 14.68
N ALA A 38 -5.46 -9.93 15.97
CA ALA A 38 -4.81 -9.01 16.91
C ALA A 38 -3.32 -8.79 16.59
N ASP A 39 -2.67 -9.77 15.95
CA ASP A 39 -1.23 -9.75 15.64
C ASP A 39 -0.93 -9.14 14.26
N LYS A 40 -1.92 -8.49 13.63
CA LYS A 40 -1.79 -7.89 12.29
C LYS A 40 -0.65 -6.87 12.13
N TYR A 41 -0.15 -6.32 13.24
CA TYR A 41 0.97 -5.37 13.31
C TYR A 41 2.32 -6.02 13.71
N ALA A 42 2.34 -7.30 14.08
CA ALA A 42 3.50 -7.99 14.65
C ALA A 42 4.41 -8.64 13.60
N VAL A 43 4.21 -8.32 12.32
CA VAL A 43 4.93 -8.93 11.19
C VAL A 43 5.56 -7.87 10.30
N SER A 44 6.63 -8.22 9.60
CA SER A 44 7.26 -7.34 8.62
C SER A 44 6.57 -7.41 7.26
N ALA A 45 6.78 -6.38 6.44
CA ALA A 45 6.29 -6.37 5.07
C ALA A 45 6.93 -7.51 4.24
N GLU A 46 8.21 -7.82 4.45
CA GLU A 46 8.91 -8.92 3.76
C GLU A 46 8.22 -10.26 4.00
N THR A 47 7.84 -10.55 5.25
CA THR A 47 7.14 -11.79 5.61
C THR A 47 5.77 -11.89 4.97
N VAL A 48 4.96 -10.82 5.05
CA VAL A 48 3.61 -10.79 4.46
C VAL A 48 3.69 -10.92 2.94
N VAL A 49 4.56 -10.14 2.31
CA VAL A 49 4.73 -10.13 0.85
C VAL A 49 5.19 -11.50 0.35
N GLY A 50 6.24 -12.07 0.96
CA GLY A 50 6.75 -13.38 0.56
C GLY A 50 5.67 -14.45 0.56
N ARG A 51 4.88 -14.50 1.64
CA ARG A 51 3.84 -15.53 1.83
C ARG A 51 2.63 -15.35 0.93
N LEU A 52 2.19 -14.13 0.64
CA LEU A 52 1.15 -13.89 -0.37
C LEU A 52 1.65 -14.28 -1.76
N CYS A 53 2.91 -13.94 -2.09
CA CYS A 53 3.51 -14.25 -3.37
C CYS A 53 3.71 -15.76 -3.63
N ASP A 54 3.90 -16.57 -2.59
CA ASP A 54 4.03 -18.03 -2.70
C ASP A 54 2.73 -18.70 -3.18
N LEU A 55 1.58 -18.07 -2.93
CA LEU A 55 0.27 -18.58 -3.33
C LEU A 55 -0.18 -18.09 -4.71
N CYS A 56 0.39 -16.98 -5.20
CA CYS A 56 0.02 -16.41 -6.49
C CYS A 56 0.56 -17.23 -7.67
N ALA A 57 -0.22 -17.27 -8.76
CA ALA A 57 0.18 -17.97 -9.99
C ALA A 57 1.48 -17.42 -10.60
N SER A 58 1.73 -16.11 -10.45
CA SER A 58 2.99 -15.47 -10.83
C SER A 58 3.58 -14.68 -9.67
N ARG A 59 4.65 -15.23 -9.07
CA ARG A 59 5.42 -14.58 -8.01
C ARG A 59 5.92 -13.20 -8.44
N ALA A 60 6.46 -13.08 -9.65
CA ALA A 60 7.04 -11.83 -10.14
C ALA A 60 5.99 -10.71 -10.29
N VAL A 61 4.79 -11.04 -10.77
CA VAL A 61 3.67 -10.10 -10.87
C VAL A 61 3.19 -9.71 -9.47
N ALA A 62 3.04 -10.68 -8.56
CA ALA A 62 2.61 -10.43 -7.20
C ALA A 62 3.58 -9.52 -6.43
N LEU A 63 4.90 -9.77 -6.54
CA LEU A 63 5.93 -8.92 -5.93
C LEU A 63 5.84 -7.47 -6.42
N ARG A 64 5.68 -7.28 -7.75
CA ARG A 64 5.52 -5.96 -8.36
C ARG A 64 4.30 -5.23 -7.80
N ASP A 65 3.17 -5.92 -7.68
CA ASP A 65 1.90 -5.32 -7.28
C ASP A 65 1.85 -5.01 -5.78
N LEU A 66 2.36 -5.89 -4.93
CA LEU A 66 2.48 -5.63 -3.48
C LEU A 66 3.49 -4.52 -3.19
N TYR A 67 4.63 -4.50 -3.90
CA TYR A 67 5.59 -3.40 -3.80
C TYR A 67 4.95 -2.06 -4.22
N ARG A 68 4.14 -2.05 -5.29
CA ARG A 68 3.37 -0.86 -5.72
C ARG A 68 2.45 -0.36 -4.61
N GLN A 69 1.73 -1.26 -3.92
CA GLN A 69 0.83 -0.89 -2.82
C GLN A 69 1.59 -0.28 -1.63
N LEU A 70 2.73 -0.86 -1.24
CA LEU A 70 3.56 -0.35 -0.14
C LEU A 70 4.19 1.01 -0.46
N VAL A 71 4.71 1.18 -1.68
CA VAL A 71 5.24 2.48 -2.14
C VAL A 71 4.13 3.54 -2.19
N PHE A 72 2.94 3.17 -2.66
CA PHE A 72 1.78 4.06 -2.68
C PHE A 72 1.40 4.47 -1.25
N ALA A 73 1.34 3.52 -0.32
CA ALA A 73 1.05 3.80 1.08
C ALA A 73 2.06 4.79 1.69
N TRP A 74 3.35 4.60 1.42
CA TRP A 74 4.39 5.55 1.84
C TRP A 74 4.19 6.93 1.22
N LEU A 75 3.98 7.04 -0.10
CA LEU A 75 3.88 8.34 -0.78
C LEU A 75 2.59 9.11 -0.48
N THR A 76 1.54 8.45 -0.01
CA THR A 76 0.24 9.05 0.32
C THR A 76 -0.03 9.23 1.81
N GLY A 77 0.88 8.77 2.68
CA GLY A 77 0.69 8.91 4.12
C GLY A 77 -0.19 7.83 4.74
N ASN A 78 -0.41 6.71 4.06
CA ASN A 78 -1.13 5.58 4.65
C ASN A 78 -0.23 4.83 5.64
N GLY A 79 -0.32 5.21 6.91
CA GLY A 79 0.38 4.56 8.00
C GLY A 79 -0.30 3.32 8.54
N ASP A 80 -1.55 3.01 8.15
CA ASP A 80 -2.30 1.87 8.72
C ASP A 80 -2.18 0.58 7.89
N VAL A 81 -1.35 0.58 6.83
CA VAL A 81 -1.14 -0.62 6.00
C VAL A 81 -0.52 -1.76 6.81
N HIS A 82 -1.38 -2.68 7.28
CA HIS A 82 -1.05 -3.85 8.08
C HIS A 82 -1.34 -5.16 7.32
N ALA A 83 -1.03 -6.32 7.90
CA ALA A 83 -1.15 -7.62 7.21
C ALA A 83 -2.54 -7.86 6.58
N LYS A 84 -3.62 -7.37 7.21
CA LYS A 84 -5.00 -7.51 6.70
C LYS A 84 -5.38 -6.57 5.55
N ASN A 85 -4.54 -5.62 5.18
CA ASN A 85 -4.79 -4.71 4.03
C ASN A 85 -4.09 -5.18 2.75
N LEU A 86 -3.26 -6.22 2.83
CA LEU A 86 -2.66 -6.88 1.69
C LEU A 86 -3.36 -8.23 1.51
N SER A 87 -3.96 -8.44 0.33
CA SER A 87 -4.75 -9.64 0.06
C SER A 87 -4.44 -10.23 -1.31
N ILE A 88 -4.82 -11.51 -1.45
CA ILE A 88 -4.91 -12.22 -2.71
C ILE A 88 -6.37 -12.60 -2.97
N LEU A 89 -6.73 -12.63 -4.24
CA LEU A 89 -8.05 -12.93 -4.78
C LEU A 89 -7.92 -14.11 -5.74
N LYS A 90 -8.82 -15.08 -5.64
CA LYS A 90 -8.91 -16.17 -6.62
C LYS A 90 -9.84 -15.77 -7.76
N SER A 91 -9.27 -15.55 -8.94
CA SER A 91 -9.99 -15.19 -10.16
C SER A 91 -9.55 -16.10 -11.30
N GLU A 92 -10.52 -16.59 -12.09
CA GLU A 92 -10.24 -17.49 -13.23
C GLU A 92 -9.42 -18.74 -12.82
N GLY A 93 -9.61 -19.23 -11.59
CA GLY A 93 -8.89 -20.39 -11.06
C GLY A 93 -7.54 -20.09 -10.42
N GLU A 94 -6.99 -18.88 -10.60
CA GLU A 94 -5.67 -18.49 -10.12
C GLU A 94 -5.73 -17.47 -8.99
N TRP A 95 -4.80 -17.56 -8.04
CA TRP A 95 -4.59 -16.53 -7.04
C TRP A 95 -3.74 -15.40 -7.61
N ARG A 96 -4.20 -14.16 -7.40
CA ARG A 96 -3.52 -12.93 -7.80
C ARG A 96 -3.65 -11.89 -6.69
N VAL A 97 -2.76 -10.91 -6.63
CA VAL A 97 -2.88 -9.80 -5.68
C VAL A 97 -4.20 -9.07 -5.93
N SER A 98 -4.97 -8.81 -4.87
CA SER A 98 -6.25 -8.12 -4.99
C SER A 98 -6.04 -6.65 -5.37
N PRO A 99 -7.08 -5.95 -5.87
CA PRO A 99 -7.09 -4.49 -5.83
C PRO A 99 -6.77 -3.98 -4.43
N ALA A 100 -6.07 -2.85 -4.35
CA ALA A 100 -5.80 -2.20 -3.07
C ALA A 100 -7.09 -1.63 -2.47
N TYR A 101 -7.26 -1.76 -1.16
CA TYR A 101 -8.40 -1.25 -0.41
C TYR A 101 -7.92 -0.72 0.94
N ASP A 102 -8.78 0.03 1.63
CA ASP A 102 -8.48 0.61 2.95
C ASP A 102 -7.17 1.42 2.92
N LEU A 103 -7.22 2.55 2.20
CA LEU A 103 -6.08 3.43 1.93
C LEU A 103 -6.19 4.77 2.68
N PRO A 104 -6.45 4.81 4.00
CA PRO A 104 -6.56 6.06 4.73
C PRO A 104 -5.19 6.76 4.81
N SER A 105 -5.18 8.07 5.05
CA SER A 105 -3.96 8.76 5.47
C SER A 105 -3.97 8.91 6.99
N THR A 106 -2.88 8.54 7.65
CA THR A 106 -2.72 8.69 9.11
C THR A 106 -2.06 10.03 9.48
N LEU A 107 -1.52 10.74 8.49
CA LEU A 107 -0.87 12.04 8.66
C LEU A 107 -1.73 13.12 9.36
N PRO A 108 -3.06 13.21 9.13
CA PRO A 108 -3.90 14.15 9.86
C PRO A 108 -3.90 13.93 11.39
N TYR A 109 -3.59 12.71 11.82
CA TYR A 109 -3.45 12.32 13.23
C TYR A 109 -2.01 12.44 13.75
N ARG A 110 -1.11 13.04 12.95
CA ARG A 110 0.33 13.22 13.24
C ARG A 110 1.12 11.92 13.39
N ASP A 111 0.56 10.80 12.97
CA ASP A 111 1.32 9.57 12.80
C ASP A 111 1.99 9.57 11.42
N THR A 112 3.33 9.50 11.44
CA THR A 112 4.17 9.55 10.24
C THR A 112 4.85 8.22 9.93
N THR A 113 4.49 7.17 10.65
CA THR A 113 5.04 5.82 10.52
C THR A 113 4.15 4.92 9.65
N MET A 114 4.69 3.80 9.18
CA MET A 114 3.95 2.71 8.57
C MET A 114 3.70 1.61 9.59
N ALA A 115 2.54 0.95 9.50
CA ALA A 115 2.16 -0.15 10.36
C ALA A 115 3.10 -1.36 10.18
N LEU A 116 3.27 -1.84 8.94
CA LEU A 116 4.30 -2.81 8.59
C LEU A 116 5.68 -2.16 8.53
N SER A 117 6.69 -2.83 9.09
CA SER A 117 8.08 -2.45 8.89
C SER A 117 8.60 -2.91 7.53
N MET A 118 9.50 -2.14 6.95
CA MET A 118 10.34 -2.52 5.82
C MET A 118 11.80 -2.30 6.25
N LEU A 119 12.67 -3.29 6.07
CA LEU A 119 14.07 -3.26 6.53
C LEU A 119 14.16 -2.88 8.03
N ASP A 120 13.29 -3.45 8.86
CA ASP A 120 13.16 -3.18 10.31
C ASP A 120 12.92 -1.70 10.68
N LYS A 121 12.45 -0.88 9.73
CA LYS A 121 12.07 0.51 9.93
C LYS A 121 10.60 0.71 9.60
N LYS A 122 9.99 1.72 10.21
CA LYS A 122 8.61 2.16 9.93
C LYS A 122 8.53 3.54 9.28
N SER A 123 9.66 4.21 9.07
CA SER A 123 9.70 5.57 8.52
C SER A 123 11.05 5.89 7.88
N GLY A 124 11.13 7.07 7.24
CA GLY A 124 12.36 7.58 6.64
C GLY A 124 12.80 6.79 5.40
N PHE A 125 11.85 6.30 4.61
CA PHE A 125 12.12 5.56 3.37
C PHE A 125 12.46 6.53 2.23
N SER A 126 13.73 6.53 1.84
CA SER A 126 14.24 7.19 0.64
C SER A 126 14.15 6.28 -0.58
N ARG A 127 14.44 6.82 -1.78
CA ARG A 127 14.56 6.01 -3.01
C ARG A 127 15.45 4.79 -2.80
N ARG A 128 16.64 5.02 -2.24
CA ARG A 128 17.62 3.97 -1.96
C ARG A 128 17.02 2.87 -1.07
N LYS A 129 16.37 3.24 0.04
CA LYS A 129 15.77 2.26 0.97
C LYS A 129 14.60 1.50 0.35
N LEU A 130 13.78 2.15 -0.48
CA LEU A 130 12.68 1.47 -1.17
C LEU A 130 13.22 0.46 -2.21
N LEU A 131 14.29 0.80 -2.93
CA LEU A 131 14.97 -0.11 -3.83
C LEU A 131 15.71 -1.25 -3.10
N GLU A 132 16.28 -0.95 -1.94
CA GLU A 132 16.88 -1.95 -1.04
C GLU A 132 15.82 -2.94 -0.54
N PHE A 133 14.67 -2.45 -0.08
CA PHE A 133 13.52 -3.27 0.29
C PHE A 133 13.03 -4.12 -0.90
N ALA A 134 12.94 -3.54 -2.10
CA ALA A 134 12.59 -4.29 -3.30
C ALA A 134 13.57 -5.45 -3.56
N GLY A 135 14.87 -5.22 -3.35
CA GLY A 135 15.88 -6.28 -3.41
C GLY A 135 15.66 -7.36 -2.35
N ALA A 136 15.35 -6.98 -1.11
CA ALA A 136 15.11 -7.90 0.00
C ALA A 136 13.92 -8.85 -0.25
N ILE A 137 12.86 -8.39 -0.92
CA ILE A 137 11.72 -9.23 -1.33
C ILE A 137 11.95 -9.98 -2.66
N GLY A 138 13.10 -9.77 -3.31
CA GLY A 138 13.46 -10.43 -4.57
C GLY A 138 12.90 -9.77 -5.84
N LEU A 139 12.42 -8.54 -5.77
CA LEU A 139 11.95 -7.79 -6.94
C LEU A 139 13.14 -7.20 -7.73
N PRO A 140 13.28 -7.48 -9.04
CA PRO A 140 14.39 -6.95 -9.83
C PRO A 140 14.42 -5.41 -9.82
N GLN A 141 15.62 -4.84 -9.63
CA GLN A 141 15.84 -3.39 -9.45
C GLN A 141 15.25 -2.54 -10.58
N LYS A 142 15.32 -3.01 -11.83
CA LYS A 142 14.73 -2.32 -12.99
C LYS A 142 13.20 -2.20 -12.88
N ILE A 143 12.53 -3.25 -12.41
CA ILE A 143 11.08 -3.24 -12.20
C ILE A 143 10.73 -2.39 -10.98
N ALA A 144 11.48 -2.51 -9.89
CA ALA A 144 11.29 -1.71 -8.68
C ALA A 144 11.41 -0.20 -8.95
N SER A 145 12.45 0.22 -9.68
CA SER A 145 12.62 1.62 -10.08
C SER A 145 11.46 2.11 -10.93
N ARG A 146 11.04 1.31 -11.92
CA ARG A 146 9.91 1.67 -12.79
C ARG A 146 8.61 1.84 -12.00
N VAL A 147 8.29 0.89 -11.12
CA VAL A 147 7.10 0.99 -10.24
C VAL A 147 7.19 2.24 -9.38
N LEU A 148 8.35 2.50 -8.79
CA LEU A 148 8.56 3.68 -7.93
C LEU A 148 8.31 4.98 -8.70
N ASP A 149 8.81 5.09 -9.93
CA ASP A 149 8.62 6.26 -10.79
C ASP A 149 7.15 6.41 -11.23
N GLU A 150 6.48 5.30 -11.57
CA GLU A 150 5.04 5.29 -11.89
C GLU A 150 4.19 5.75 -10.69
N VAL A 151 4.45 5.25 -9.48
CA VAL A 151 3.71 5.66 -8.28
C VAL A 151 4.02 7.10 -7.91
N LEU A 152 5.27 7.55 -8.06
CA LEU A 152 5.62 8.97 -7.90
C LEU A 152 4.74 9.84 -8.81
N ILE A 153 4.71 9.57 -10.11
CA ILE A 153 3.90 10.35 -11.06
C ILE A 153 2.42 10.31 -10.66
N ALA A 154 1.86 9.11 -10.44
CA ALA A 154 0.44 8.92 -10.13
C ALA A 154 0.01 9.62 -8.83
N THR A 155 0.91 9.75 -7.86
CA THR A 155 0.61 10.39 -6.57
C THR A 155 0.94 11.88 -6.55
N ALA A 156 1.50 12.48 -7.61
CA ALA A 156 1.81 13.91 -7.64
C ALA A 156 0.62 14.83 -7.30
N PRO A 157 -0.61 14.57 -7.80
CA PRO A 157 -1.77 15.42 -7.50
C PRO A 157 -2.16 15.46 -6.02
N VAL A 158 -1.66 14.53 -5.17
CA VAL A 158 -1.93 14.56 -3.73
C VAL A 158 -1.38 15.84 -3.07
N LEU A 159 -0.39 16.49 -3.69
CA LEU A 159 0.17 17.74 -3.20
C LEU A 159 -0.74 18.95 -3.44
N ASP A 160 -1.66 18.83 -4.39
CA ASP A 160 -2.64 19.86 -4.74
C ASP A 160 -3.91 19.72 -3.89
N TRP A 161 -3.86 18.91 -2.83
CA TRP A 161 -4.96 18.68 -1.90
C TRP A 161 -5.53 20.02 -1.39
N PRO A 162 -6.77 20.42 -1.78
CA PRO A 162 -7.35 21.71 -1.39
C PRO A 162 -7.38 21.93 0.12
N ALA A 163 -7.14 23.19 0.51
CA ALA A 163 -7.17 23.65 1.90
C ALA A 163 -8.59 23.74 2.49
N SER A 164 -9.62 23.83 1.65
CA SER A 164 -11.04 23.90 2.05
C SER A 164 -11.57 22.51 2.40
N ARG A 165 -11.29 22.05 3.62
CA ARG A 165 -11.54 20.65 4.01
C ARG A 165 -11.89 20.50 5.51
N PRO A 166 -12.42 19.34 5.94
CA PRO A 166 -12.93 19.11 7.29
C PRO A 166 -11.88 19.10 8.41
N TYR A 167 -10.60 19.35 8.09
CA TYR A 167 -9.52 19.42 9.07
C TYR A 167 -9.06 20.86 9.25
N ARG A 168 -8.51 21.15 10.43
CA ARG A 168 -7.97 22.48 10.74
C ARG A 168 -6.82 22.84 9.78
N PRO A 169 -6.64 24.13 9.43
CA PRO A 169 -5.59 24.57 8.51
C PRO A 169 -4.16 24.16 8.90
N ASP A 170 -3.85 24.08 10.20
CA ASP A 170 -2.55 23.61 10.68
C ASP A 170 -2.31 22.13 10.37
N ILE A 171 -3.32 21.28 10.56
CA ILE A 171 -3.25 19.85 10.20
C ILE A 171 -3.00 19.70 8.70
N CYS A 172 -3.74 20.44 7.87
CA CYS A 172 -3.54 20.40 6.41
C CYS A 172 -2.11 20.79 6.01
N ARG A 173 -1.53 21.81 6.65
CA ARG A 173 -0.12 22.21 6.41
C ARG A 173 0.87 21.13 6.82
N ASP A 174 0.65 20.47 7.97
CA ASP A 174 1.52 19.40 8.46
C ASP A 174 1.48 18.15 7.58
N VAL A 175 0.28 17.78 7.09
CA VAL A 175 0.10 16.71 6.10
C VAL A 175 0.87 17.03 4.82
N LEU A 176 0.66 18.21 4.23
CA LEU A 176 1.36 18.62 3.00
C LEU A 176 2.87 18.71 3.19
N ARG A 177 3.36 19.19 4.35
CA ARG A 177 4.78 19.21 4.69
C ARG A 177 5.35 17.78 4.68
N SER A 178 4.66 16.86 5.33
CA SER A 178 5.07 15.44 5.41
C SER A 178 5.09 14.78 4.03
N LEU A 179 4.05 14.97 3.21
CA LEU A 179 3.99 14.44 1.84
C LEU A 179 5.12 14.99 0.96
N ARG A 180 5.39 16.31 1.03
CA ARG A 180 6.51 16.93 0.30
C ARG A 180 7.86 16.38 0.75
N GLN A 181 8.05 16.19 2.05
CA GLN A 181 9.27 15.59 2.59
C GLN A 181 9.47 14.17 2.08
N ARG A 182 8.44 13.31 2.17
CA ARG A 182 8.51 11.93 1.66
C ARG A 182 8.85 11.91 0.17
N ARG A 183 8.22 12.75 -0.64
CA ARG A 183 8.54 12.85 -2.07
C ARG A 183 9.98 13.29 -2.32
N ARG A 184 10.48 14.30 -1.62
CA ARG A 184 11.89 14.73 -1.71
C ARG A 184 12.87 13.59 -1.44
N LEU A 185 12.61 12.76 -0.42
CA LEU A 185 13.44 11.60 -0.10
C LEU A 185 13.46 10.54 -1.21
N VAL A 186 12.40 10.48 -2.01
CA VAL A 186 12.24 9.49 -3.10
C VAL A 186 12.69 10.06 -4.46
N THR A 187 12.68 11.37 -4.64
CA THR A 187 13.18 12.04 -5.86
C THR A 187 14.66 12.44 -5.78
N ALA A 188 15.24 12.55 -4.58
CA ALA A 188 16.65 12.87 -4.43
C ALA A 188 17.52 11.77 -5.08
N SER A 189 18.47 12.18 -5.93
CA SER A 189 19.43 11.28 -6.55
C SER A 189 20.21 10.49 -5.47
N PRO A 190 20.57 9.23 -5.72
CA PRO A 190 21.42 8.47 -4.81
C PRO A 190 22.83 9.09 -4.79
N GLY A 191 23.09 10.01 -3.86
CA GLY A 191 24.41 10.66 -3.74
C GLY A 191 24.49 11.95 -2.93
N SER A 192 23.39 12.47 -2.36
CA SER A 192 23.39 13.70 -1.55
C SER A 192 22.92 13.49 -0.11
N ALA A 193 23.56 12.57 0.61
CA ALA A 193 23.54 12.48 2.07
C ALA A 193 24.88 11.96 2.58
#